data_AF-A0A3Q9IKJ8-F1
#
_entry.id   AF-A0A3Q9IKJ8-F1
#
_cell.length_a   1.000
_cell.length_b   1.000
_cell.length_c   1.000
_cell.angle_alpha   90.00
_cell.angle_beta   90.00
_cell.angle_gamma   90.00
#
_symmetry.space_group_name_H-M   'P 1'
#
loop_
_entity.id
_entity.type
_entity.pdbx_description
1 polymer ?
#
loop_
_entity_poly.entity_id
_entity_poly.type
_entity_poly.pdbx_seq_one_letter_code
_entity_poly.pdbx_strand_id
1 'polypeptide(L)'
;MADGDLILKIDPELAERLRARAEAAGQSVEAYARDVLGRDAEQSGLAEREPRWDGPLARPPEDDLDQDSEAYAEYLDRICDEAERTGGVPFEVFRERLRNLGQRR
;
A
#
# COMPACT_ATOMS: atom_id res chain seq x y z
N MET A 1 2.89 13.48 -12.03
CA MET A 1 1.87 12.43 -11.81
C MET A 1 2.26 11.29 -12.73
N ALA A 2 2.89 10.23 -12.22
CA ALA A 2 3.17 9.07 -13.06
C ALA A 2 1.89 8.25 -13.13
N ASP A 3 1.25 8.20 -14.29
CA ASP A 3 0.31 7.13 -14.61
C ASP A 3 1.15 5.85 -14.69
N GLY A 4 1.18 5.10 -13.59
CA GLY A 4 1.80 3.78 -13.56
C GLY A 4 0.76 2.75 -13.96
N ASP A 5 1.00 2.05 -15.06
CA ASP A 5 0.18 0.91 -15.46
C ASP A 5 0.43 -0.27 -14.50
N LEU A 6 -0.65 -0.90 -14.02
CA LEU A 6 -0.58 -2.08 -13.16
C LEU A 6 -1.12 -3.31 -13.88
N ILE A 7 -0.30 -4.35 -14.00
CA ILE A 7 -0.72 -5.64 -14.56
C ILE A 7 -1.15 -6.57 -13.43
N LEU A 8 -2.43 -6.97 -13.43
CA LEU A 8 -3.00 -7.91 -12.46
C LEU A 8 -3.11 -9.31 -13.08
N LYS A 9 -2.64 -10.33 -12.36
CA LYS A 9 -2.88 -11.74 -12.70
C LYS A 9 -4.10 -12.21 -11.92
N ILE A 10 -5.14 -12.62 -12.64
CA ILE A 10 -6.38 -13.16 -12.08
C ILE A 10 -6.63 -14.57 -12.61
N ASP A 11 -7.41 -15.35 -11.87
CA ASP A 11 -7.84 -16.67 -12.31
C ASP A 11 -8.81 -16.57 -13.51
N PRO A 12 -8.89 -17.62 -14.35
CA PRO A 12 -9.70 -17.58 -15.57
C PRO A 12 -11.21 -17.45 -15.29
N GLU A 13 -11.72 -17.99 -14.18
CA GLU A 13 -13.15 -17.87 -13.85
C GLU A 13 -13.52 -16.43 -13.49
N LEU A 14 -12.67 -15.75 -12.72
CA LEU A 14 -12.81 -14.34 -12.41
C LEU A 14 -12.69 -13.48 -13.66
N ALA A 15 -11.79 -13.81 -14.58
CA ALA A 15 -11.65 -13.10 -15.86
C ALA A 15 -12.95 -13.15 -16.69
N GLU A 16 -13.58 -14.33 -16.83
CA GLU A 16 -14.84 -14.46 -17.56
C GLU A 16 -15.99 -13.71 -16.88
N ARG A 17 -16.08 -13.80 -15.55
CA ARG A 17 -17.08 -13.06 -14.78
C ARG A 17 -16.93 -11.54 -14.94
N LEU A 18 -15.69 -11.06 -14.98
CA LEU A 18 -15.40 -9.64 -15.12
C LEU A 18 -15.74 -9.15 -16.53
N ARG A 19 -15.43 -9.94 -17.57
CA ARG A 19 -15.85 -9.63 -18.96
C ARG A 19 -17.37 -9.57 -19.09
N ALA A 20 -18.09 -10.59 -18.61
CA ALA A 20 -19.55 -10.64 -18.71
C ALA A 20 -20.21 -9.43 -18.02
N ARG A 21 -19.66 -8.98 -16.88
CA ARG A 21 -20.17 -7.81 -16.17
C ARG A 21 -19.82 -6.49 -16.86
N ALA A 22 -18.62 -6.37 -17.42
CA ALA A 22 -18.24 -5.20 -18.19
C ALA A 22 -19.12 -5.05 -19.45
N GLU A 23 -19.38 -6.15 -20.15
CA GLU A 23 -20.27 -6.18 -21.32
C GLU A 23 -21.71 -5.80 -20.94
N ALA A 24 -22.24 -6.35 -19.84
CA ALA A 24 -23.56 -5.98 -19.33
C ALA A 24 -23.67 -4.50 -18.94
N ALA A 25 -22.55 -3.88 -18.53
CA ALA A 25 -22.45 -2.45 -18.23
C ALA A 25 -22.18 -1.58 -19.47
N GLY A 26 -21.96 -2.18 -20.66
CA GLY A 26 -21.58 -1.46 -21.87
C GLY A 26 -20.20 -0.80 -21.79
N GLN A 27 -19.32 -1.31 -20.93
CA GLN A 27 -18.00 -0.76 -20.66
C GLN A 27 -16.90 -1.70 -21.15
N SER A 28 -15.69 -1.15 -21.35
CA SER A 28 -14.51 -2.00 -21.50
C SER A 28 -14.19 -2.70 -20.18
N VAL A 29 -13.56 -3.87 -20.26
CA VAL A 29 -13.09 -4.66 -19.11
C VAL A 29 -12.24 -3.81 -18.16
N GLU A 30 -11.34 -3.00 -18.71
CA GLU A 30 -10.45 -2.12 -17.96
C GLU A 30 -11.20 -0.98 -17.27
N ALA A 31 -12.12 -0.31 -17.98
CA ALA A 31 -12.92 0.77 -17.40
C ALA A 31 -13.81 0.25 -16.26
N TYR A 32 -14.42 -0.91 -16.46
CA TYR A 32 -15.23 -1.56 -15.43
C TYR A 32 -14.39 -1.98 -14.22
N ALA A 33 -13.20 -2.56 -14.44
CA ALA A 33 -12.29 -2.91 -13.36
C ALA A 33 -11.84 -1.69 -12.56
N ARG A 34 -11.47 -0.59 -13.24
CA ARG A 34 -11.06 0.67 -12.59
C ARG A 34 -12.19 1.26 -11.74
N ASP A 35 -13.40 1.25 -12.25
CA ASP A 35 -14.59 1.77 -11.57
C ASP A 35 -14.95 0.94 -10.33
N VAL A 36 -14.91 -0.39 -10.42
CA VAL A 36 -15.14 -1.28 -9.27
C VAL A 36 -14.06 -1.09 -8.20
N LEU A 37 -12.78 -1.04 -8.59
CA LEU A 37 -11.67 -0.82 -7.65
C LEU A 37 -11.73 0.57 -7.00
N GLY A 38 -12.11 1.59 -7.77
CA GLY A 38 -12.31 2.95 -7.24
C GLY A 38 -13.40 2.99 -6.17
N ARG A 39 -14.57 2.41 -6.44
CA ARG A 39 -15.67 2.33 -5.46
C ARG A 39 -15.28 1.54 -4.22
N ASP A 40 -14.55 0.44 -4.37
CA ASP A 40 -14.11 -0.37 -3.23
C ASP A 40 -13.08 0.37 -2.36
N ALA A 41 -12.17 1.15 -2.97
CA ALA A 41 -11.22 1.99 -2.26
C ALA A 41 -11.93 3.11 -1.47
N GLU A 42 -12.96 3.72 -2.04
CA GLU A 42 -13.83 4.69 -1.37
C GLU A 42 -14.62 4.04 -0.21
N GLN A 43 -15.27 2.89 -0.44
CA GLN A 43 -16.09 2.20 0.57
C GLN A 43 -15.29 1.57 1.70
N SER A 44 -14.10 1.03 1.41
CA SER A 44 -13.21 0.47 2.42
C SER A 44 -12.63 1.53 3.36
N GLY A 45 -12.94 2.81 3.10
CA GLY A 45 -12.32 3.94 3.76
C GLY A 45 -10.81 3.90 3.56
N LEU A 46 -10.29 3.27 2.49
CA LEU A 46 -8.86 3.27 2.19
C LEU A 46 -8.41 4.67 1.81
N ALA A 47 -9.26 5.43 1.11
CA ALA A 47 -9.05 6.86 0.88
C ALA A 47 -9.05 7.70 2.19
N GLU A 48 -9.78 7.25 3.23
CA GLU A 48 -9.84 7.91 4.55
C GLU A 48 -8.79 7.37 5.55
N ARG A 49 -8.30 6.14 5.34
CA ARG A 49 -7.32 5.40 6.16
C ARG A 49 -5.92 5.46 5.59
N GLU A 50 -5.73 5.88 4.36
CA GLU A 50 -4.44 6.37 3.92
C GLU A 50 -4.15 7.55 4.85
N PRO A 51 -3.17 7.46 5.76
CA PRO A 51 -2.66 8.69 6.36
C PRO A 51 -2.26 9.51 5.15
N ARG A 52 -3.01 10.59 4.87
CA ARG A 52 -2.62 11.56 3.85
C ARG A 52 -1.24 12.01 4.30
N TRP A 53 -0.20 11.47 3.68
CA TRP A 53 1.17 11.88 3.91
C TRP A 53 1.28 13.29 3.33
N ASP A 54 0.80 14.26 4.09
CA ASP A 54 0.83 15.70 3.80
C ASP A 54 2.21 16.30 4.07
N GLY A 55 3.13 15.50 4.60
CA GLY A 55 4.52 15.88 4.68
C GLY A 55 5.11 15.87 3.26
N PRO A 56 5.97 16.85 2.89
CA PRO A 56 6.84 16.62 1.75
C PRO A 56 7.50 15.24 1.94
N LEU A 57 7.58 14.45 0.88
CA LEU A 57 8.59 13.38 0.79
C LEU A 57 9.94 14.09 0.78
N ALA A 58 10.33 14.64 1.94
CA ALA A 58 11.69 15.01 2.21
C ALA A 58 12.45 13.71 1.93
N ARG A 59 13.39 13.80 1.00
CA ARG A 59 14.27 12.68 0.71
C ARG A 59 14.76 12.15 2.06
N PRO A 60 14.41 10.91 2.42
CA PRO A 60 14.79 10.39 3.72
C PRO A 60 16.31 10.51 3.83
N PRO A 61 16.87 11.01 4.94
CA PRO A 61 18.32 11.23 5.05
C PRO A 61 19.12 9.95 4.76
N GLU A 62 18.54 8.77 4.98
CA GLU A 62 19.09 7.46 4.63
C GLU A 62 19.32 7.21 3.14
N ASP A 63 18.60 7.89 2.24
CA ASP A 63 18.81 7.74 0.79
C ASP A 63 20.19 8.28 0.36
N ASP A 64 20.81 9.12 1.19
CA ASP A 64 22.14 9.67 0.98
C ASP A 64 23.20 9.03 1.93
N LEU A 65 22.78 8.10 2.80
CA LEU A 65 23.68 7.35 3.69
C LEU A 65 24.09 6.02 3.06
N ASP A 66 25.37 5.70 3.19
CA ASP A 66 25.85 4.35 2.90
C ASP A 66 25.38 3.38 4.00
N GLN A 67 24.81 2.24 3.61
CA GLN A 67 24.20 1.30 4.56
C GLN A 67 25.22 0.64 5.51
N ASP A 68 26.50 0.62 5.12
CA ASP A 68 27.59 0.08 5.95
C ASP A 68 28.23 1.17 6.83
N SER A 69 27.75 2.41 6.77
CA SER A 69 28.30 3.53 7.54
C SER A 69 27.77 3.59 8.97
N GLU A 70 28.60 4.11 9.88
CA GLU A 70 28.23 4.38 11.26
C GLU A 70 27.05 5.37 11.36
N ALA A 71 26.96 6.33 10.44
CA ALA A 71 25.85 7.28 10.37
C ALA A 71 24.50 6.60 10.05
N TYR A 72 24.51 5.54 9.24
CA TYR A 72 23.31 4.74 8.99
C TYR A 72 22.91 3.91 10.23
N ALA A 73 23.90 3.38 10.96
CA ALA A 73 23.63 2.69 12.22
C ALA A 73 23.02 3.63 13.27
N GLU A 74 23.57 4.84 13.45
CA GLU A 74 23.01 5.87 14.36
C GLU A 74 21.59 6.29 13.94
N TYR A 75 21.31 6.36 12.64
CA TYR A 75 19.96 6.63 12.12
C TYR A 75 18.96 5.54 12.54
N LEU A 76 19.34 4.27 12.41
CA LEU A 76 18.50 3.15 12.83
C LEU A 76 18.26 3.14 14.34
N ASP A 77 19.28 3.41 15.14
CA ASP A 77 19.15 3.50 16.60
C ASP A 77 18.18 4.61 17.01
N ARG A 78 18.25 5.77 16.36
CA ARG A 78 17.30 6.87 16.59
C ARG A 78 15.85 6.48 16.28
N ILE A 79 15.61 5.73 15.21
CA ILE A 79 14.26 5.22 14.89
C ILE A 79 13.78 4.28 16.00
N CYS A 80 14.64 3.39 16.48
CA CYS A 80 14.33 2.47 17.57
C CYS A 80 13.99 3.23 18.86
N ASP A 81 14.80 4.21 19.26
CA ASP A 81 14.57 5.06 20.43
C ASP A 81 13.25 5.83 20.33
N GLU A 82 12.93 6.37 19.15
CA GLU A 82 11.68 7.06 18.90
C GLU A 82 10.47 6.11 18.96
N ALA A 83 10.62 4.90 18.44
CA ALA A 83 9.61 3.86 18.55
C ALA A 83 9.38 3.50 20.03
N GLU A 84 10.43 3.26 20.81
CA GLU A 84 10.31 2.97 22.24
C GLU A 84 9.62 4.11 23.01
N ARG A 85 10.00 5.37 22.74
CA ARG A 85 9.40 6.55 23.35
C ARG A 85 7.91 6.72 23.05
N THR A 86 7.48 6.36 21.84
CA THR A 86 6.09 6.54 21.39
C THR A 86 5.22 5.31 21.64
N GLY A 87 5.78 4.26 22.25
CA GLY A 87 5.08 2.99 22.50
C GLY A 87 4.90 2.15 21.23
N GLY A 88 5.88 2.24 20.32
CA GLY A 88 5.97 1.62 19.02
C GLY A 88 5.57 0.15 18.99
N VAL A 89 5.32 -0.38 17.80
CA VAL A 89 4.75 -1.72 17.67
C VAL A 89 5.88 -2.75 17.74
N PRO A 90 5.81 -3.75 18.64
CA PRO A 90 6.77 -4.85 18.64
C PRO A 90 6.88 -5.48 17.25
N PHE A 91 8.10 -5.77 16.80
CA PHE A 91 8.33 -6.23 15.43
C PHE A 91 7.52 -7.47 15.06
N GLU A 92 7.27 -8.36 16.02
CA GLU A 92 6.41 -9.53 15.82
C GLU A 92 4.95 -9.17 15.55
N VAL A 93 4.41 -8.19 16.27
CA VAL A 93 3.04 -7.67 16.04
C VAL A 93 2.95 -6.96 14.69
N PHE A 94 3.99 -6.23 14.31
CA PHE A 94 4.07 -5.60 12.98
C PHE A 94 4.14 -6.64 11.85
N ARG A 95 4.97 -7.67 12.00
CA ARG A 95 5.11 -8.78 11.05
C ARG A 95 3.80 -9.55 10.89
N GLU A 96 3.09 -9.80 11.98
CA GLU A 96 1.79 -10.45 11.95
C GLU A 96 0.73 -9.59 11.25
N ARG A 97 0.74 -8.27 11.46
CA ARG A 97 -0.13 -7.33 10.73
C ARG A 97 0.14 -7.32 9.23
N LEU A 98 1.41 -7.37 8.82
CA LEU A 98 1.79 -7.46 7.40
C LEU A 98 1.30 -8.76 6.74
N ARG A 99 1.43 -9.90 7.45
CA ARG A 99 0.96 -11.19 6.94
C ARG A 99 -0.56 -11.25 6.77
N ASN A 100 -1.28 -10.50 7.59
CA ASN A 100 -2.74 -10.42 7.58
C ASN A 100 -3.27 -9.19 6.84
N LEU A 101 -2.40 -8.44 6.14
CA LEU A 101 -2.79 -7.25 5.41
C LEU A 101 -3.74 -7.63 4.26
N GLY A 102 -4.96 -7.09 4.27
CA GLY A 102 -6.00 -7.39 3.28
C GLY A 102 -6.89 -8.60 3.60
N GLN A 103 -6.66 -9.32 4.70
CA GLN A 103 -7.58 -10.34 5.17
C GLN A 103 -8.62 -9.72 6.13
N ARG A 104 -9.90 -9.88 5.81
CA ARG A 104 -11.01 -9.45 6.69
C ARG A 104 -10.93 -10.25 7.99
N ARG A 105 -10.71 -9.55 9.11
CA ARG A 105 -10.82 -10.10 10.47
C ARG A 105 -12.21 -10.66 10.75
#